data_AF-A0A182QGG8-F1
#
_entry.id   AF-A0A182QGG8-F1
#
_cell.length_a   1.000
_cell.length_b   1.000
_cell.length_c   1.000
_cell.angle_alpha   90.00
_cell.angle_beta   90.00
_cell.angle_gamma   90.00
#
_symmetry.space_group_name_H-M   'P 1'
#
loop_
_entity.id
_entity.type
_entity.pdbx_description
1 polymer ?
#
loop_
_entity_poly.entity_id
_entity_poly.type
_entity_poly.pdbx_seq_one_letter_code
_entity_poly.pdbx_strand_id
1 'polypeptide(L)'
;MRTHLKSNVFLFGTLLLAGFIVSNMYSSGLASIMTVPQYEKSIDTVVDLAASGMKWYGPSPYGVEEIWKATKPHLRKIVKAYVSTTFEEMAILAHMGESGFFIEQAQHELCGIDY
;
A
#
# COMPACT_ATOMS: atom_id res chain seq x y z
N MET A 1 -60.57 -16.92 -6.84
CA MET A 1 -59.55 -17.37 -7.83
C MET A 1 -58.51 -16.28 -8.17
N ARG A 2 -58.89 -15.07 -8.60
CA ARG A 2 -57.95 -14.03 -9.11
C ARG A 2 -56.96 -13.46 -8.07
N THR A 3 -57.31 -13.43 -6.79
CA THR A 3 -56.46 -12.89 -5.70
C THR A 3 -55.28 -13.81 -5.37
N HIS A 4 -55.48 -15.13 -5.40
CA HIS A 4 -54.40 -16.10 -5.18
C HIS A 4 -53.34 -16.05 -6.29
N LEU A 5 -53.75 -15.84 -7.54
CA LEU A 5 -52.83 -15.66 -8.67
C LEU A 5 -52.00 -14.38 -8.51
N LYS A 6 -52.63 -13.27 -8.10
CA LYS A 6 -51.94 -12.00 -7.85
C LYS A 6 -50.93 -12.11 -6.71
N SER A 7 -51.27 -12.83 -5.64
CA SER A 7 -50.35 -13.10 -4.52
C SER A 7 -49.14 -13.92 -4.96
N ASN A 8 -49.35 -14.96 -5.77
CA ASN A 8 -48.28 -15.82 -6.27
C ASN A 8 -47.32 -15.04 -7.19
N VAL A 9 -47.86 -14.24 -8.12
CA VAL A 9 -47.05 -13.39 -9.00
C VAL A 9 -46.27 -12.34 -8.20
N PHE A 10 -46.88 -11.78 -7.14
CA PHE A 10 -46.21 -10.83 -6.26
C PHE A 10 -45.05 -11.50 -5.50
N LEU A 11 -45.26 -12.68 -4.91
CA LEU A 11 -44.21 -13.44 -4.24
C LEU A 11 -43.04 -13.73 -5.17
N PHE A 12 -43.29 -14.35 -6.32
CA PHE A 12 -42.23 -14.66 -7.28
C PHE A 12 -41.54 -13.40 -7.83
N GLY A 13 -42.28 -12.32 -8.07
CA GLY A 13 -41.73 -11.04 -8.51
C GLY A 13 -40.78 -10.41 -7.48
N THR A 14 -41.18 -10.38 -6.21
CA THR A 14 -40.33 -9.86 -5.13
C THR A 14 -39.10 -10.75 -4.89
N LEU A 15 -39.23 -12.08 -4.99
CA LEU A 15 -38.12 -13.00 -4.85
C LEU A 15 -37.09 -12.82 -5.98
N LEU A 16 -37.56 -12.64 -7.21
CA LEU A 16 -36.69 -12.37 -8.37
C LEU A 16 -35.98 -11.02 -8.22
N LEU A 17 -36.70 -9.98 -7.80
CA LEU A 17 -36.12 -8.65 -7.56
C LEU A 17 -35.08 -8.69 -6.42
N ALA A 18 -35.35 -9.40 -5.33
CA ALA A 18 -34.41 -9.58 -4.23
C ALA A 18 -33.14 -10.31 -4.69
N GLY A 19 -33.28 -11.41 -5.44
CA GLY A 19 -32.15 -12.15 -6.00
C GLY A 19 -31.31 -11.30 -6.96
N PHE A 20 -31.96 -10.49 -7.80
CA PHE A 20 -31.30 -9.57 -8.71
C PHE A 20 -30.49 -8.50 -7.95
N ILE A 21 -31.07 -7.88 -6.91
CA ILE A 21 -30.40 -6.87 -6.10
C ILE A 21 -29.18 -7.47 -5.39
N VAL A 22 -29.31 -8.64 -4.77
CA VAL A 22 -28.20 -9.30 -4.05
C VAL A 22 -27.05 -9.65 -5.01
N SER A 23 -27.36 -10.17 -6.20
CA SER A 23 -26.34 -10.52 -7.20
C SER A 23 -25.57 -9.29 -7.69
N ASN A 24 -26.28 -8.21 -8.02
CA ASN A 24 -25.64 -6.96 -8.45
C ASN A 24 -24.83 -6.32 -7.31
N MET A 25 -25.34 -6.34 -6.09
CA MET A 25 -24.65 -5.78 -4.93
C MET A 25 -23.35 -6.53 -4.64
N TYR A 26 -23.37 -7.86 -4.71
CA TYR A 26 -22.16 -8.68 -4.55
C TYR A 26 -21.13 -8.41 -5.65
N SER A 27 -21.55 -8.34 -6.91
CA SER A 27 -20.66 -8.02 -8.03
C SER A 27 -20.06 -6.61 -7.91
N SER A 28 -20.85 -5.63 -7.46
CA SER A 28 -20.38 -4.27 -7.21
C SER A 28 -19.40 -4.17 -6.03
N GLY A 29 -19.63 -4.93 -4.96
CA GLY A 29 -18.74 -5.00 -3.80
C GLY A 29 -17.39 -5.63 -4.16
N LEU A 30 -17.42 -6.71 -4.96
CA LEU A 30 -16.21 -7.34 -5.48
C LEU A 30 -15.43 -6.38 -6.39
N ALA A 31 -16.12 -5.66 -7.28
CA ALA A 31 -15.49 -4.64 -8.12
C ALA A 31 -14.85 -3.53 -7.27
N SER A 32 -15.53 -3.07 -6.22
CA SER A 32 -14.98 -2.08 -5.29
C SER A 32 -13.71 -2.59 -4.62
N ILE A 33 -13.72 -3.80 -4.06
CA ILE A 33 -12.56 -4.38 -3.37
C ILE A 33 -11.39 -4.57 -4.35
N MET A 34 -11.65 -4.98 -5.59
CA MET A 34 -10.59 -5.13 -6.61
C MET A 34 -10.03 -3.79 -7.11
N THR A 35 -10.75 -2.68 -6.93
CA THR A 35 -10.23 -1.33 -7.24
C THR A 35 -9.44 -0.70 -6.09
N VAL A 36 -9.64 -1.14 -4.84
CA VAL A 36 -8.96 -0.55 -3.67
C VAL A 36 -7.43 -0.71 -3.70
N PRO A 37 -6.84 -1.90 -3.93
CA PRO A 37 -5.37 -2.04 -3.89
C PRO A 37 -4.66 -1.38 -5.08
N GLN A 38 -5.38 -0.91 -6.11
CA GLN A 38 -4.77 -0.15 -7.21
C GLN A 38 -4.55 1.34 -6.88
N TYR A 39 -5.00 1.83 -5.72
CA TYR A 39 -4.80 3.23 -5.30
C TYR A 39 -3.59 3.45 -4.40
N GLU A 40 -2.99 2.41 -3.82
CA GLU A 40 -1.67 2.53 -3.20
C GLU A 40 -0.62 2.45 -4.29
N LYS A 41 -0.36 3.60 -4.92
CA LYS A 41 0.74 3.75 -5.88
C LYS A 41 2.03 3.29 -5.18
N SER A 42 2.72 2.33 -5.79
CA SER A 42 4.06 1.93 -5.36
C SER A 42 4.95 3.16 -5.24
N ILE A 43 5.78 3.20 -4.19
CA ILE A 43 6.72 4.29 -3.98
C ILE A 43 7.88 4.09 -4.97
N ASP A 44 7.70 4.61 -6.19
CA ASP A 44 8.66 4.40 -7.28
C ASP A 44 9.68 5.56 -7.39
N THR A 45 9.42 6.69 -6.71
CA THR A 45 10.29 7.86 -6.76
C THR A 45 10.57 8.45 -5.39
N VAL A 46 11.70 9.15 -5.27
CA VAL A 46 12.03 9.94 -4.07
C VAL A 46 10.96 10.98 -3.74
N VAL A 47 10.23 11.48 -4.75
CA VAL A 47 9.14 12.44 -4.54
C VAL A 47 7.92 11.76 -3.92
N ASP A 48 7.60 10.55 -4.37
CA ASP A 48 6.52 9.73 -3.81
C ASP A 48 6.87 9.29 -2.37
N LEU A 49 8.15 8.99 -2.09
CA LEU A 49 8.63 8.69 -0.72
C LEU A 49 8.51 9.91 0.20
N ALA A 50 8.84 11.11 -0.31
CA ALA A 50 8.66 12.36 0.43
C ALA A 50 7.18 12.68 0.72
N ALA A 51 6.28 12.20 -0.14
CA ALA A 51 4.84 12.41 -0.05
C ALA A 51 4.16 11.38 0.86
N SER A 52 4.62 10.13 0.87
CA SER A 52 4.10 9.06 1.74
C SER A 52 4.38 9.34 3.22
N GLY A 53 5.48 10.03 3.52
CA GLY A 53 5.90 10.28 4.90
C GLY A 53 6.33 9.01 5.64
N MET A 54 6.56 7.92 4.89
CA MET A 54 7.07 6.65 5.40
C MET A 54 8.42 6.88 6.08
N LYS A 55 8.58 6.31 7.28
CA LYS A 55 9.87 6.31 7.96
C LYS A 55 10.81 5.36 7.23
N TRP A 56 12.05 5.80 7.07
CA TRP A 56 13.06 5.00 6.43
C TRP A 56 14.32 4.97 7.30
N TYR A 57 14.96 3.81 7.31
CA TYR A 57 15.99 3.45 8.28
C TYR A 57 17.30 3.16 7.59
N GLY A 58 18.41 3.45 8.28
CA GLY A 58 19.74 3.08 7.83
C GLY A 58 20.71 2.85 8.99
N PRO A 59 21.83 2.16 8.72
CA PRO A 59 22.77 1.70 9.73
C PRO A 59 23.56 2.83 10.41
N SER A 60 23.68 4.00 9.78
CA SER A 60 24.49 5.10 10.28
C SER A 60 23.80 6.45 10.06
N PRO A 61 24.06 7.45 10.92
CA PRO A 61 23.54 8.80 10.72
C PRO A 61 24.17 9.53 9.52
N TYR A 62 25.28 9.01 8.97
CA TYR A 62 26.04 9.63 7.89
C TYR A 62 25.47 9.36 6.49
N GLY A 63 24.64 8.32 6.33
CA GLY A 63 24.05 7.96 5.03
C GLY A 63 23.17 9.05 4.38
N VAL A 64 22.77 10.07 5.15
CA VAL A 64 21.97 11.21 4.66
C VAL A 64 22.72 12.54 4.65
N GLU A 65 24.02 12.54 4.96
CA GLU A 65 24.80 13.77 5.07
C GLU A 65 24.92 14.52 3.73
N GLU A 66 25.04 13.78 2.62
CA GLU A 66 25.12 14.35 1.27
C GLU A 66 23.84 15.07 0.86
N ILE A 67 22.69 14.57 1.30
CA ILE A 67 21.37 15.14 1.00
C ILE A 67 20.89 16.15 2.04
N TRP A 68 21.59 16.27 3.18
CA TRP A 68 21.25 17.18 4.28
C TRP A 68 21.23 18.65 3.84
N LYS A 69 22.16 19.04 2.95
CA LYS A 69 22.28 20.41 2.43
C LYS A 69 21.41 20.67 1.19
N ALA A 70 20.59 19.72 0.76
CA ALA A 70 19.82 19.86 -0.45
C ALA A 70 18.77 20.98 -0.33
N THR A 71 18.73 21.89 -1.32
CA THR A 71 17.83 23.04 -1.34
C THR A 71 16.38 22.65 -1.68
N LYS A 72 16.17 21.49 -2.33
CA LYS A 72 14.85 21.08 -2.82
C LYS A 72 13.94 20.65 -1.65
N PRO A 73 12.66 21.07 -1.63
CA PRO A 73 11.77 20.86 -0.49
C PRO A 73 11.40 19.38 -0.23
N HIS A 74 11.39 18.53 -1.26
CA HIS A 74 11.12 17.09 -1.11
C HIS A 74 12.28 16.37 -0.40
N LEU A 75 13.54 16.73 -0.70
CA LEU A 75 14.71 16.14 -0.05
C LEU A 75 14.76 16.46 1.45
N ARG A 76 14.40 17.70 1.82
CA ARG A 76 14.29 18.08 3.24
C ARG A 76 13.24 17.27 4.00
N LYS A 77 12.13 16.91 3.36
CA LYS A 77 11.09 16.05 3.97
C LYS A 77 11.60 14.63 4.18
N ILE A 78 12.31 14.08 3.19
CA ILE A 78 12.90 12.73 3.25
C ILE A 78 13.95 12.66 4.38
N VAL A 79 14.87 13.62 4.46
CA VAL A 79 15.87 13.69 5.54
C VAL A 79 15.22 13.75 6.92
N LYS A 80 14.12 14.50 7.07
CA LYS A 80 13.38 14.57 8.34
C LYS A 80 12.70 13.24 8.72
N ALA A 81 12.37 12.40 7.74
CA ALA A 81 11.77 11.09 7.95
C ALA A 81 12.80 9.97 8.20
N TYR A 82 14.10 10.28 8.14
CA TYR A 82 15.19 9.34 8.34
C TYR A 82 15.41 9.04 9.83
N VAL A 83 15.59 7.76 10.16
CA VAL A 83 15.93 7.29 11.51
C VAL A 83 17.12 6.35 11.45
N SER A 84 18.21 6.69 12.16
CA SER A 84 19.36 5.79 12.30
C SER A 84 19.06 4.69 13.32
N THR A 85 19.22 3.44 12.93
CA THR A 85 18.86 2.25 13.71
C THR A 85 19.90 1.14 13.48
N THR A 86 20.04 0.22 14.43
CA THR A 86 21.02 -0.89 14.32
C THR A 86 20.56 -1.95 13.32
N PHE A 87 21.47 -2.79 12.84
CA PHE A 87 21.14 -3.86 11.88
C PHE A 87 20.10 -4.86 12.43
N GLU A 88 20.18 -5.18 13.72
CA GLU A 88 19.22 -6.08 14.38
C GLU A 88 17.80 -5.49 14.42
N GLU A 89 17.68 -4.23 14.78
CA GLU A 89 16.39 -3.53 14.80
C GLU A 89 15.83 -3.33 13.38
N MET A 90 16.69 -3.09 12.37
CA MET A 90 16.27 -3.04 10.98
C MET A 90 15.73 -4.39 10.48
N ALA A 91 16.35 -5.51 10.87
CA ALA A 91 15.85 -6.84 10.52
C ALA A 91 14.44 -7.09 11.09
N ILE A 92 14.17 -6.62 12.32
CA ILE A 92 12.85 -6.72 12.93
C ILE A 92 11.84 -5.83 12.19
N LEU A 93 12.21 -4.60 11.83
CA LEU A 93 11.37 -3.66 11.09
C LEU A 93 11.09 -4.13 9.65
N ALA A 94 12.00 -4.86 9.02
CA ALA A 94 11.85 -5.38 7.68
C ALA A 94 10.68 -6.39 7.60
N HIS A 95 10.42 -7.11 8.68
CA HIS A 95 9.30 -8.04 8.77
C HIS A 95 7.95 -7.35 9.01
N MET A 96 7.92 -6.06 9.36
CA MET A 96 6.66 -5.32 9.63
C MET A 96 6.05 -4.70 8.36
N GLY A 97 6.81 -4.54 7.27
CA GLY A 97 6.30 -4.06 5.97
C GLY A 97 5.95 -2.56 5.88
N GLU A 98 6.06 -1.80 6.97
CA GLU A 98 5.71 -0.37 7.03
C GLU A 98 6.92 0.59 6.88
N SER A 99 8.11 0.04 6.64
CA SER A 99 9.39 0.78 6.74
C SER A 99 10.20 0.70 5.45
N GLY A 100 10.81 1.83 5.05
CA GLY A 100 11.80 1.88 3.97
C GLY A 100 13.22 1.66 4.50
N PHE A 101 14.13 1.17 3.67
CA PHE A 101 15.53 0.98 4.04
C PHE A 101 16.47 1.70 3.08
N PHE A 102 17.49 2.33 3.64
CA PHE A 102 18.60 2.89 2.90
C PHE A 102 19.67 1.82 2.71
N ILE A 103 20.00 1.53 1.45
CA ILE A 103 21.09 0.64 1.08
C ILE A 103 21.93 1.38 0.03
N GLU A 104 23.23 1.44 0.27
CA GLU A 104 24.17 1.97 -0.71
C GLU A 104 24.34 0.96 -1.84
N GLN A 105 24.10 1.38 -3.07
CA GLN A 105 24.42 0.56 -4.23
C GLN A 105 25.92 0.68 -4.51
N ALA A 106 26.71 -0.21 -3.91
CA ALA A 106 28.14 -0.28 -4.22
C ALA A 106 28.34 -0.80 -5.66
N GLN A 107 29.03 -0.04 -6.52
CA GLN A 107 29.53 -0.53 -7.81
C GLN A 107 30.70 -1.50 -7.57
N HIS A 108 30.42 -2.71 -7.07
CA HIS A 108 31.33 -3.85 -7.19
C HIS A 108 30.62 -5.17 -6.80
N GLU A 109 30.79 -6.20 -7.63
CA GLU A 109 30.24 -7.57 -7.52
C GLU A 109 30.74 -8.37 -6.31
N LEU A 110 30.57 -7.88 -5.08
CA LEU A 110 31.04 -8.60 -3.88
C LEU A 110 30.07 -8.50 -2.71
N CYS A 111 28.98 -9.29 -2.77
CA CYS A 111 28.56 -10.07 -1.62
C CYS A 111 27.62 -11.18 -2.10
N GLY A 112 28.14 -12.41 -2.13
CA GLY A 112 27.35 -13.60 -2.37
C GLY A 112 26.23 -13.71 -1.34
N ILE A 113 25.00 -13.53 -1.81
CA ILE A 113 23.83 -14.05 -1.13
C ILE A 113 23.48 -15.31 -1.92
N ASP A 114 24.12 -16.41 -1.53
CA ASP A 114 23.72 -17.75 -1.94
C ASP A 114 22.34 -18.03 -1.33
N TYR A 115 21.34 -18.15 -2.20
CA TYR A 115 20.01 -18.69 -1.90
C TYR A 115 20.04 -20.21 -1.79
#